data_AF-A0A2K3M5D8-F1
#
_entry.id   AF-A0A2K3M5D8-F1
#
_cell.length_a   1.000
_cell.length_b   1.000
_cell.length_c   1.000
_cell.angle_alpha   90.00
_cell.angle_beta   90.00
_cell.angle_gamma   90.00
#
_symmetry.space_group_name_H-M   'P 1'
#
loop_
_entity.id
_entity.type
_entity.pdbx_description
1 polymer ?
#
loop_
_entity_poly.entity_id
_entity_poly.type
_entity_poly.pdbx_seq_one_letter_code
_entity_poly.pdbx_strand_id
1 'polypeptide(L)'
;MIQRKILNIMELSKGWYSLDTVIAAESLALTLQKSSETKQSKELLERCLDVRKALLPGDHIQIGANRLHLARVAMLDCSQYKESDVSRAKAELDMAKDHLHNSI
;
A
#
# COMPACT_ATOMS: atom_id res chain seq x y z
N MET A 1 -1.88 -15.65 -8.05
CA MET A 1 -1.89 -15.58 -9.54
C MET A 1 -3.12 -14.87 -10.10
N ILE A 2 -4.33 -15.10 -9.55
CA ILE A 2 -5.58 -14.50 -10.07
C ILE A 2 -5.64 -12.97 -9.98
N GLN A 3 -5.25 -12.36 -8.85
CA GLN A 3 -5.29 -10.90 -8.68
C GLN A 3 -4.36 -10.14 -9.63
N ARG A 4 -3.21 -10.72 -10.02
CA ARG A 4 -2.34 -10.13 -11.04
C ARG A 4 -3.01 -10.08 -12.41
N LYS A 5 -3.74 -11.14 -12.78
CA LYS A 5 -4.54 -11.16 -14.02
C LYS A 5 -5.69 -10.16 -13.97
N ILE A 6 -6.39 -10.07 -12.84
CA ILE A 6 -7.45 -9.07 -12.63
C ILE A 6 -6.87 -7.66 -12.80
N LEU A 7 -5.78 -7.34 -12.11
CA LEU A 7 -5.16 -6.02 -12.22
C LEU A 7 -4.78 -5.68 -13.67
N ASN A 8 -4.18 -6.62 -14.39
CA ASN A 8 -3.81 -6.43 -15.79
C ASN A 8 -5.04 -6.14 -16.68
N ILE A 9 -6.13 -6.88 -16.50
CA ILE A 9 -7.38 -6.64 -17.24
C ILE A 9 -7.99 -5.28 -16.88
N MET A 10 -7.98 -4.90 -15.60
CA MET A 10 -8.50 -3.61 -15.13
C MET A 10 -7.70 -2.45 -15.70
N GLU A 11 -6.37 -2.55 -15.73
CA GLU A 11 -5.50 -1.55 -16.33
C GLU A 11 -5.75 -1.41 -17.83
N LEU A 12 -5.90 -2.51 -18.57
CA LEU A 12 -6.21 -2.48 -20.00
C LEU A 12 -7.60 -1.91 -20.32
N SER A 13 -8.60 -2.17 -19.46
CA SER A 13 -9.99 -1.77 -19.71
C SER A 13 -10.36 -0.38 -19.20
N LYS A 14 -9.78 0.05 -18.07
CA LYS A 14 -10.16 1.29 -17.37
C LYS A 14 -8.99 2.26 -17.16
N GLY A 15 -7.75 1.83 -17.44
CA GLY A 15 -6.54 2.60 -17.15
C GLY A 15 -6.18 2.61 -15.67
N TRP A 16 -4.95 3.06 -15.37
CA TRP A 16 -4.45 3.12 -13.98
C TRP A 16 -5.14 4.20 -13.13
N TYR A 17 -5.61 5.29 -13.76
CA TYR A 17 -6.30 6.41 -13.10
C TYR A 17 -7.80 6.17 -12.88
N SER A 18 -8.21 4.91 -12.73
CA SER A 18 -9.56 4.52 -12.35
C SER A 18 -9.58 3.94 -10.95
N LEU A 19 -10.57 4.33 -10.13
CA LEU A 19 -10.74 3.78 -8.79
C LEU A 19 -10.95 2.25 -8.81
N ASP A 20 -11.56 1.70 -9.86
CA ASP A 20 -11.73 0.26 -9.96
C ASP A 20 -10.39 -0.48 -10.15
N THR A 21 -9.47 0.10 -10.93
CA THR A 21 -8.11 -0.43 -11.10
C THR A 21 -7.32 -0.32 -9.80
N VAL A 22 -7.48 0.78 -9.07
CA VAL A 22 -6.87 0.98 -7.75
C VAL A 22 -7.36 -0.05 -6.73
N ILE A 23 -8.65 -0.39 -6.71
CA ILE A 23 -9.20 -1.43 -5.83
C ILE A 23 -8.61 -2.81 -6.15
N ALA A 24 -8.44 -3.13 -7.44
CA ALA A 24 -7.78 -4.36 -7.86
C ALA A 24 -6.30 -4.41 -7.44
N ALA A 25 -5.60 -3.28 -7.56
CA ALA A 25 -4.20 -3.13 -7.15
C ALA A 25 -4.03 -3.27 -5.63
N GLU A 26 -4.88 -2.61 -4.85
CA GLU A 26 -4.93 -2.74 -3.40
C GLU A 26 -5.16 -4.20 -2.98
N SER A 27 -6.13 -4.88 -3.60
CA SER A 27 -6.40 -6.29 -3.32
C SER A 27 -5.17 -7.18 -3.53
N LEU A 28 -4.41 -6.95 -4.61
CA LEU A 28 -3.15 -7.63 -4.86
C LEU A 28 -2.11 -7.28 -3.79
N ALA A 29 -1.97 -6.01 -3.44
CA ALA A 29 -1.01 -5.55 -2.44
C ALA A 29 -1.27 -6.14 -1.05
N LEU A 30 -2.54 -6.29 -0.66
CA LEU A 30 -2.92 -6.94 0.61
C LEU A 30 -2.60 -8.44 0.63
N THR A 31 -2.70 -9.12 -0.51
CA THR A 31 -2.25 -10.51 -0.61
C THR A 31 -0.73 -10.61 -0.52
N LEU A 32 0.00 -9.73 -1.19
CA LEU A 32 1.46 -9.65 -1.10
C LEU A 32 1.92 -9.39 0.34
N GLN A 33 1.24 -8.48 1.04
CA GLN A 33 1.46 -8.21 2.46
C GLN A 33 1.33 -9.49 3.30
N LYS A 34 0.26 -10.28 3.09
CA LYS A 34 0.04 -11.56 3.79
C LYS A 34 1.10 -12.62 3.47
N SER A 35 1.75 -12.52 2.32
CA SER A 35 2.87 -13.39 1.92
C SER A 35 4.25 -12.83 2.29
N SER A 36 4.31 -11.77 3.11
CA SER A 36 5.55 -11.07 3.50
C SER A 36 6.34 -10.47 2.33
N GLU A 37 5.72 -10.30 1.16
CA GLU A 37 6.28 -9.63 -0.02
C GLU A 37 6.09 -8.11 0.11
N THR A 38 6.69 -7.55 1.17
CA THR A 38 6.47 -6.17 1.63
C THR A 38 6.88 -5.12 0.60
N LYS A 39 8.00 -5.32 -0.10
CA LYS A 39 8.46 -4.40 -1.16
C LYS A 39 7.41 -4.20 -2.25
N GLN A 40 6.92 -5.29 -2.84
CA GLN A 40 5.91 -5.23 -3.91
C GLN A 40 4.57 -4.70 -3.40
N SER A 41 4.23 -5.01 -2.14
CA SER A 41 3.02 -4.49 -1.48
C SER A 41 3.10 -2.97 -1.31
N LYS A 42 4.23 -2.45 -0.81
CA LYS A 42 4.49 -1.03 -0.60
C LYS A 42 4.38 -0.24 -1.89
N GLU A 43 5.10 -0.67 -2.94
CA GLU A 43 5.09 -0.02 -4.26
C GLU A 43 3.68 0.09 -4.86
N LEU A 44 2.85 -0.96 -4.72
CA LEU A 44 1.46 -0.92 -5.18
C LEU A 44 0.60 0.03 -4.34
N LEU A 45 0.72 -0.02 -3.01
CA LEU A 45 -0.07 0.84 -2.12
C LEU A 45 0.30 2.32 -2.25
N GLU A 46 1.56 2.66 -2.53
CA GLU A 46 2.00 4.03 -2.83
C GLU A 46 1.34 4.53 -4.13
N ARG A 47 1.37 3.73 -5.20
CA ARG A 47 0.67 4.06 -6.45
C ARG A 47 -0.85 4.20 -6.27
N CYS A 48 -1.45 3.37 -5.42
CA CYS A 48 -2.87 3.50 -5.06
C CYS A 48 -3.15 4.82 -4.33
N LEU A 49 -2.27 5.23 -3.41
CA LEU A 49 -2.41 6.47 -2.66
C LEU A 49 -2.38 7.70 -3.59
N ASP A 50 -1.46 7.71 -4.55
CA ASP A 50 -1.31 8.82 -5.49
C ASP A 50 -2.57 9.02 -6.34
N VAL A 51 -3.12 7.94 -6.88
CA VAL A 51 -4.37 8.00 -7.65
C VAL A 51 -5.54 8.43 -6.77
N ARG A 52 -5.65 7.90 -5.54
CA ARG A 52 -6.71 8.29 -4.60
C ARG A 52 -6.64 9.77 -4.26
N LYS A 53 -5.44 10.33 -4.01
CA LYS A 53 -5.25 11.76 -3.77
C LYS A 53 -5.59 12.62 -4.99
N ALA A 54 -5.38 12.11 -6.20
CA ALA A 54 -5.72 12.82 -7.43
C ALA A 54 -7.22 12.83 -7.73
N LEU A 55 -7.96 11.78 -7.34
CA LEU A 55 -9.36 11.59 -7.70
C LEU A 55 -10.36 11.92 -6.59
N LEU A 56 -9.93 11.92 -5.33
CA LEU A 56 -10.81 12.04 -4.16
C LEU A 56 -10.47 13.30 -3.35
N PRO A 57 -11.47 13.89 -2.65
CA PRO A 57 -11.22 14.91 -1.64
C PRO A 57 -10.19 14.43 -0.60
N GLY A 58 -9.38 15.36 -0.07
CA GLY A 58 -8.24 15.03 0.78
C GLY A 58 -8.59 14.31 2.09
N ASP A 59 -9.82 14.46 2.58
CA ASP A 59 -10.39 13.85 3.78
C ASP A 59 -11.17 12.55 3.49
N HIS A 60 -11.13 12.06 2.25
CA HIS A 60 -11.87 10.87 1.87
C HIS A 60 -11.30 9.61 2.56
N ILE A 61 -12.19 8.82 3.16
CA ILE A 61 -11.84 7.64 3.99
C ILE A 61 -10.90 6.63 3.30
N GLN A 62 -10.97 6.49 1.97
CA GLN A 62 -10.08 5.59 1.22
C GLN A 62 -8.61 6.03 1.24
N ILE A 63 -8.33 7.33 1.39
CA ILE A 63 -6.96 7.84 1.56
C ILE A 63 -6.42 7.39 2.92
N GLY A 64 -7.23 7.53 3.98
CA GLY A 64 -6.89 7.06 5.32
C GLY A 64 -6.69 5.54 5.38
N ALA A 65 -7.59 4.76 4.77
CA ALA A 65 -7.47 3.31 4.68
C ALA A 65 -6.18 2.87 3.95
N ASN A 66 -5.83 3.54 2.84
CA ASN A 66 -4.59 3.26 2.12
C ASN A 66 -3.35 3.53 2.99
N ARG A 67 -3.35 4.63 3.75
CA ARG A 67 -2.26 4.95 4.68
C ARG A 67 -2.15 3.90 5.79
N LEU A 68 -3.27 3.43 6.34
CA LEU A 68 -3.27 2.33 7.31
C LEU A 68 -2.64 1.05 6.74
N HIS A 69 -2.88 0.75 5.46
CA HIS A 69 -2.22 -0.37 4.78
C HIS A 69 -0.71 -0.17 4.65
N LEU A 70 -0.25 1.02 4.27
CA LEU A 70 1.18 1.36 4.23
C LEU A 70 1.83 1.28 5.60
N ALA A 71 1.17 1.78 6.65
CA ALA A 71 1.64 1.65 8.03
C ALA A 71 1.87 0.18 8.41
N ARG A 72 0.93 -0.69 8.04
CA ARG A 72 1.05 -2.13 8.29
C ARG A 72 2.19 -2.78 7.51
N VAL A 73 2.45 -2.37 6.26
CA VAL A 73 3.62 -2.87 5.50
C VAL A 73 4.92 -2.44 6.18
N ALA A 74 5.03 -1.18 6.57
CA ALA A 74 6.22 -0.65 7.25
C ALA A 74 6.47 -1.33 8.61
N MET A 75 5.42 -1.66 9.37
CA MET A 75 5.56 -2.49 10.58
C MET A 75 6.08 -3.90 10.30
N LEU A 76 5.63 -4.53 9.21
CA LEU A 76 6.13 -5.84 8.80
C LEU A 76 7.60 -5.76 8.38
N ASP A 77 8.00 -4.75 7.62
CA ASP A 77 9.41 -4.52 7.26
C ASP A 77 10.28 -4.27 8.49
N CYS A 78 9.82 -3.40 9.41
CA CYS A 78 10.49 -3.20 10.69
C CYS A 78 10.73 -4.53 11.42
N SER A 79 9.73 -5.42 11.45
CA SER A 79 9.87 -6.72 12.11
C SER A 79 10.86 -7.67 11.44
N GLN A 80 11.00 -7.59 10.11
CA GLN A 80 11.95 -8.40 9.33
C GLN A 80 13.40 -7.94 9.51
N TYR A 81 13.63 -6.63 9.65
CA TYR A 81 14.98 -6.06 9.79
C TYR A 81 15.43 -5.87 11.24
N LYS A 82 14.56 -6.06 12.24
CA LYS A 82 14.86 -5.73 13.65
C LYS A 82 16.15 -6.38 14.19
N GLU A 83 16.54 -7.56 13.68
CA GLU A 83 17.72 -8.31 14.14
C GLU A 83 18.94 -8.13 13.22
N SER A 84 18.72 -7.81 11.95
CA SER A 84 19.76 -7.73 10.92
C SER A 84 20.21 -6.29 10.63
N ASP A 85 19.30 -5.33 10.75
CA ASP A 85 19.55 -3.90 10.48
C ASP A 85 18.62 -3.02 11.33
N VAL A 86 19.10 -2.67 12.52
CA VAL A 86 18.36 -1.85 13.50
C VAL A 86 18.07 -0.44 12.95
N SER A 87 18.97 0.12 12.13
CA SER A 87 18.77 1.46 11.55
C SER A 87 17.60 1.44 10.58
N ARG A 88 17.56 0.44 9.69
CA ARG A 88 16.44 0.26 8.78
C ARG A 88 15.13 -0.04 9.51
N ALA A 89 15.18 -0.89 10.54
CA ALA A 89 13.99 -1.19 11.33
C ALA A 89 13.40 0.07 11.99
N LYS A 90 14.24 0.96 12.54
CA LYS A 90 13.80 2.25 13.08
C LYS A 90 13.17 3.15 12.01
N ALA A 91 13.77 3.25 10.84
CA ALA A 91 13.24 4.04 9.74
C ALA A 91 11.83 3.56 9.32
N GLU A 92 11.64 2.25 9.16
CA GLU A 92 10.32 1.69 8.82
C GLU A 92 9.31 1.87 9.96
N LEU A 93 9.74 1.82 11.22
CA LEU A 93 8.87 2.14 12.36
C LEU A 93 8.39 3.60 12.33
N ASP A 94 9.26 4.54 12.00
CA ASP A 94 8.89 5.95 11.90
C ASP A 94 7.98 6.21 10.71
N MET A 95 8.21 5.56 9.57
CA MET A 95 7.25 5.57 8.44
C MET A 95 5.88 5.01 8.85
N ALA A 96 5.84 3.93 9.63
CA ALA A 96 4.59 3.37 10.10
C ALA A 96 3.79 4.34 10.97
N LYS A 97 4.47 5.07 11.87
CA LYS A 97 3.84 6.09 12.72
C LYS A 97 3.31 7.25 11.89
N ASP A 98 4.08 7.74 10.92
CA ASP A 98 3.64 8.83 10.04
C ASP A 98 2.36 8.44 9.27
N HIS A 99 2.37 7.26 8.65
CA HIS A 99 1.19 6.77 7.94
C HIS A 99 -0.02 6.57 8.86
N LEU A 100 0.18 6.06 10.08
CA LEU A 100 -0.89 5.89 11.06
C LEU A 100 -1.46 7.25 11.52
N HIS A 101 -0.61 8.22 11.81
CA HIS A 101 -1.02 9.56 12.20
C HIS A 101 -1.87 10.22 11.12
N ASN A 102 -1.47 10.04 9.86
CA ASN A 102 -2.16 10.57 8.70
C ASN A 102 -3.36 9.72 8.23
N SER A 103 -3.73 8.64 8.95
CA SER A 103 -4.82 7.74 8.55
C SER A 103 -6.19 8.08 9.16
N ILE A 104 -6.22 9.04 10.09
CA ILE A 104 -7.39 9.55 10.81
C ILE A 104 -7.66 10.97 10.33
#